data_AF-R6R973-F1
#
_entry.id   AF-R6R973-F1
#
_cell.length_a   1.000
_cell.length_b   1.000
_cell.length_c   1.000
_cell.angle_alpha   90.00
_cell.angle_beta   90.00
_cell.angle_gamma   90.00
#
_symmetry.space_group_name_H-M   'P 1'
#
loop_
_entity.id
_entity.type
_entity.pdbx_description
1 polymer ?
#
loop_
_entity_poly.entity_id
_entity_poly.type
_entity_poly.pdbx_seq_one_letter_code
_entity_poly.pdbx_strand_id
1 'polypeptide(L)'
;MSNNDSLKKKKIDKGYIIGFLICLLVCTFITSLVILQEVYGQNRDFSKEYLIILTDGFTISGGLMCLFYLLVFVSNEGAFDIITYSVKLVWNVTFHKNVRETNLPRTYAEYRELKRSKPRTNSRFMLFSGLIFFIIGLIFMILYFIYL
;
A
#
# COMPACT_ATOMS: atom_id res chain seq x y z
N MET A 1 -28.74 22.79 -30.29
CA MET A 1 -27.85 21.60 -30.42
C MET A 1 -26.43 22.13 -30.50
N SER A 2 -25.48 21.90 -29.59
CA SER A 2 -25.34 21.10 -28.38
C SER A 2 -24.29 21.84 -27.51
N ASN A 3 -24.59 22.14 -26.25
CA ASN A 3 -23.59 22.72 -25.34
C ASN A 3 -23.74 22.25 -23.89
N ASN A 4 -24.38 21.09 -23.68
CA ASN A 4 -24.67 20.54 -22.35
C ASN A 4 -24.01 19.18 -22.05
N ASP A 5 -23.11 18.69 -22.91
CA ASP A 5 -22.47 17.37 -22.74
C ASP A 5 -21.11 17.40 -22.01
N SER A 6 -20.63 18.57 -21.56
CA SER A 6 -19.30 18.72 -20.94
C SER A 6 -19.24 18.48 -19.43
N LEU A 7 -20.37 18.22 -18.76
CA LEU A 7 -20.40 17.89 -17.33
C LEU A 7 -20.78 16.43 -17.10
N LYS A 8 -20.04 15.52 -17.73
CA LYS A 8 -20.03 14.11 -17.36
C LYS A 8 -19.41 14.00 -15.96
N LYS A 9 -20.23 14.21 -14.91
CA LYS A 9 -19.89 14.01 -13.50
C LYS A 9 -19.15 12.68 -13.38
N LYS A 10 -17.83 12.74 -13.22
CA LYS A 10 -16.95 11.60 -12.98
C LYS A 10 -17.42 11.01 -11.66
N LYS A 11 -18.34 10.04 -11.71
CA LYS A 11 -18.83 9.32 -10.53
C LYS A 11 -17.60 8.68 -9.90
N ILE A 12 -17.11 9.27 -8.81
CA ILE A 12 -16.02 8.70 -8.04
C ILE A 12 -16.53 7.37 -7.50
N ASP A 13 -15.87 6.27 -7.85
CA ASP A 13 -16.25 4.95 -7.37
C ASP A 13 -16.19 4.92 -5.85
N LYS A 14 -17.33 4.61 -5.21
CA LYS A 14 -17.43 4.57 -3.73
C LYS A 14 -16.36 3.68 -3.09
N GLY A 15 -15.97 2.60 -3.77
CA GLY A 15 -14.90 1.70 -3.32
C GLY A 15 -13.50 2.36 -3.28
N TYR A 16 -13.21 3.30 -4.17
CA TYR A 16 -11.95 4.05 -4.15
C TYR A 16 -11.88 4.98 -2.94
N ILE A 17 -12.99 5.64 -2.61
CA ILE A 17 -13.07 6.54 -1.44
C ILE A 17 -12.93 5.75 -0.13
N ILE A 18 -13.61 4.60 -0.02
CA ILE A 18 -13.51 3.74 1.16
C ILE A 18 -12.07 3.23 1.32
N GLY A 19 -11.42 2.76 0.25
CA GLY A 19 -10.03 2.33 0.28
C GLY A 19 -9.07 3.45 0.71
N PHE A 20 -9.30 4.67 0.21
CA PHE A 20 -8.53 5.85 0.60
C PHE A 20 -8.71 6.21 2.09
N LEU A 21 -9.95 6.18 2.60
CA LEU A 21 -10.24 6.43 4.02
C LEU A 21 -9.59 5.39 4.94
N ILE A 22 -9.63 4.11 4.56
CA ILE A 22 -8.96 3.05 5.33
C ILE A 22 -7.45 3.30 5.34
N CYS A 23 -6.85 3.66 4.20
CA CYS A 23 -5.41 3.95 4.15
C CYS A 23 -5.03 5.16 5.01
N LEU A 24 -5.86 6.21 5.03
CA LEU A 24 -5.66 7.34 5.93
C LEU A 24 -5.68 6.91 7.39
N LEU A 25 -6.65 6.08 7.79
CA LEU A 25 -6.76 5.58 9.16
C LEU A 25 -5.54 4.73 9.54
N VAL A 26 -5.07 3.87 8.63
CA VAL A 26 -3.85 3.09 8.85
C VAL A 26 -2.62 3.99 8.98
N CYS A 27 -2.47 5.02 8.12
CA CYS A 27 -1.36 5.96 8.22
C CYS A 27 -1.38 6.74 9.54
N THR A 28 -2.53 7.26 9.98
CA THR A 28 -2.62 7.97 11.26
C THR A 28 -2.33 7.06 12.45
N PHE A 29 -2.77 5.80 12.39
CA PHE A 29 -2.47 4.80 13.40
C PHE A 29 -0.96 4.53 13.48
N ILE A 30 -0.28 4.33 12.35
CA ILE A 30 1.18 4.13 12.31
C ILE A 30 1.91 5.37 12.82
N THR A 31 1.54 6.58 12.37
CA THR A 31 2.13 7.83 12.88
C THR A 31 1.98 7.93 14.40
N SER A 32 0.81 7.59 14.95
CA SER A 32 0.59 7.60 16.40
C SER A 32 1.52 6.61 17.13
N LEU A 33 1.78 5.43 16.58
CA LEU A 33 2.70 4.46 17.17
C LEU A 33 4.15 4.97 17.16
N VAL A 34 4.58 5.62 16.08
CA VAL A 34 5.92 6.21 15.98
C VAL A 34 6.10 7.33 17.00
N ILE A 35 5.11 8.23 17.12
CA ILE A 35 5.16 9.30 18.14
C ILE A 35 5.25 8.72 19.55
N LEU A 36 4.47 7.68 19.86
CA LEU A 36 4.55 7.00 21.15
C LEU A 36 5.94 6.37 21.37
N GLN A 37 6.53 5.75 20.35
CA GLN A 37 7.88 5.20 20.43
C GLN A 37 8.93 6.28 20.69
N GLU A 38 8.81 7.46 20.09
CA GLU A 38 9.78 8.54 20.30
C GLU A 38 9.66 9.17 21.69
N VAL A 39 8.43 9.39 22.15
CA VAL A 39 8.19 9.99 23.47
C VAL A 39 8.57 9.01 24.59
N TYR A 40 8.10 7.77 24.54
CA TYR A 40 8.30 6.79 25.63
C TYR A 40 9.56 5.93 25.46
N GLY A 41 9.96 5.63 24.23
CA GLY A 41 11.10 4.75 23.94
C GLY A 41 12.42 5.50 23.87
N GLN A 42 12.43 6.69 23.26
CA GLN A 42 13.65 7.52 23.13
C GLN A 42 13.76 8.63 24.19
N ASN A 43 12.76 8.78 25.07
CA ASN A 43 12.68 9.85 26.07
C ASN A 43 12.86 11.26 25.47
N ARG A 44 12.36 11.49 24.24
CA ARG A 44 12.38 12.83 23.64
C ARG A 44 11.36 13.73 24.33
N ASP A 45 11.79 14.94 24.69
CA ASP A 45 10.91 15.96 25.26
C ASP A 45 10.00 16.53 24.16
N PHE A 46 8.71 16.17 24.20
CA PHE A 46 7.72 16.66 23.22
C PHE A 46 7.64 18.20 23.17
N SER A 47 7.89 18.87 24.30
CA SER A 47 7.84 20.34 24.37
C SER A 47 8.97 21.05 23.61
N LYS A 48 10.12 20.38 23.39
CA LYS A 48 11.27 20.97 22.69
C LYS A 48 11.39 20.49 21.25
N GLU A 49 11.01 19.25 20.99
CA GLU A 49 11.29 18.56 19.73
C GLU A 49 10.02 18.19 18.94
N TYR A 50 8.89 18.85 19.18
CA TYR A 50 7.62 18.52 18.53
C TYR A 50 7.71 18.46 16.99
N LEU A 51 8.49 19.36 16.36
CA LEU A 51 8.64 19.39 14.90
C LEU A 51 9.33 18.13 14.37
N ILE A 52 10.41 17.67 15.03
CA ILE A 52 11.16 16.49 14.56
C ILE A 52 10.36 15.21 14.81
N ILE A 53 9.66 15.13 15.95
CA ILE A 53 8.81 13.98 16.30
C ILE A 53 7.65 13.84 15.31
N LEU A 54 7.05 14.97 14.89
CA LEU A 54 6.04 14.95 13.84
C LEU A 54 6.64 14.56 12.49
N THR A 55 7.79 15.13 12.11
CA THR A 55 8.49 14.80 10.86
C THR A 55 8.77 13.30 10.76
N ASP A 56 9.37 12.71 11.78
CA ASP A 56 9.72 11.28 11.80
C ASP A 56 8.45 10.42 11.70
N GLY A 57 7.41 10.75 12.47
CA GLY A 57 6.11 10.08 12.42
C GLY A 57 5.44 10.08 11.04
N PHE A 58 5.37 11.24 10.38
CA PHE A 58 4.73 11.38 9.06
C PHE A 58 5.58 10.80 7.93
N THR A 59 6.91 10.94 8.01
CA THR A 59 7.83 10.44 6.99
C THR A 59 7.90 8.92 7.01
N ILE A 60 8.00 8.31 8.20
CA ILE A 60 8.01 6.86 8.36
C ILE A 60 6.69 6.27 7.88
N SER A 61 5.54 6.78 8.34
CA SER A 61 4.23 6.22 7.95
C SER A 61 3.95 6.37 6.45
N GLY A 62 4.23 7.55 5.87
CA GLY A 62 4.09 7.80 4.43
C GLY A 62 5.02 6.94 3.59
N GLY A 63 6.30 6.83 3.99
CA GLY A 63 7.30 6.00 3.32
C GLY A 63 6.94 4.52 3.33
N LEU A 64 6.49 4.00 4.48
CA LEU A 64 6.09 2.60 4.64
C LEU A 64 4.87 2.27 3.77
N MET A 65 3.90 3.17 3.68
CA MET A 65 2.74 3.01 2.80
C MET A 65 3.12 3.03 1.31
N CYS A 66 4.05 3.91 0.90
CA CYS A 66 4.58 3.93 -0.46
C CYS A 66 5.33 2.64 -0.81
N LEU A 67 6.16 2.12 0.11
CA LEU A 67 6.84 0.83 -0.07
C LEU A 67 5.85 -0.33 -0.16
N PHE A 68 4.80 -0.32 0.66
CA PHE A 68 3.75 -1.33 0.59
C PHE A 68 3.00 -1.29 -0.74
N TYR A 69 2.70 -0.10 -1.25
CA TYR A 69 2.15 0.05 -2.60
C TYR A 69 3.07 -0.54 -3.67
N LEU A 70 4.38 -0.27 -3.60
CA LEU A 70 5.36 -0.83 -4.55
C LEU A 70 5.39 -2.36 -4.48
N LEU A 71 5.32 -2.95 -3.29
CA LEU A 71 5.20 -4.40 -3.11
C LEU A 71 3.93 -4.95 -3.77
N VAL A 72 2.79 -4.29 -3.58
CA VAL A 72 1.52 -4.67 -4.22
C VAL A 72 1.59 -4.50 -5.74
N PHE A 73 2.24 -3.44 -6.22
CA PHE A 73 2.44 -3.18 -7.65
C PHE A 73 3.26 -4.29 -8.30
N VAL A 74 4.42 -4.62 -7.73
CA VAL A 74 5.31 -5.71 -8.18
C VAL A 74 4.62 -7.07 -8.06
N SER A 75 3.82 -7.27 -7.00
CA SER A 75 2.99 -8.46 -6.83
C SER A 75 1.98 -8.63 -7.96
N ASN A 76 1.28 -7.54 -8.30
CA ASN A 76 0.32 -7.54 -9.40
C ASN A 76 0.99 -7.79 -10.75
N GLU A 77 2.24 -7.37 -10.97
CA GLU A 77 2.99 -7.68 -12.18
C GLU A 77 3.36 -9.17 -12.31
N GLY A 78 3.29 -9.93 -11.21
CA GLY A 78 3.46 -11.38 -11.17
C GLY A 78 4.80 -11.82 -10.58
N ALA A 79 5.54 -10.94 -9.90
CA ALA A 79 6.79 -11.31 -9.24
C ALA A 79 6.57 -12.43 -8.20
N PHE A 80 5.47 -12.38 -7.44
CA PHE A 80 5.12 -13.41 -6.46
C PHE A 80 4.31 -14.58 -7.07
N ASP A 81 3.96 -14.53 -8.36
CA ASP A 81 3.17 -15.60 -9.00
C ASP A 81 3.98 -16.89 -9.14
N ILE A 82 5.28 -16.79 -9.41
CA ILE A 82 6.20 -17.93 -9.50
C ILE A 82 6.31 -18.64 -8.15
N ILE A 83 6.49 -17.87 -7.07
CA ILE A 83 6.63 -18.40 -5.71
C ILE A 83 5.32 -19.09 -5.29
N THR A 84 4.18 -18.44 -5.49
CA THR A 84 2.87 -19.00 -5.12
C THR A 84 2.52 -20.25 -5.93
N TYR A 85 2.89 -20.32 -7.21
CA TYR A 85 2.75 -21.54 -8.01
C TYR A 85 3.63 -22.67 -7.48
N SER A 86 4.90 -22.38 -7.20
CA SER A 86 5.88 -23.37 -6.72
C SER A 86 5.47 -23.97 -5.37
N VAL A 87 5.02 -23.13 -4.42
CA VAL A 87 4.53 -23.61 -3.12
C VAL A 87 3.29 -24.49 -3.28
N LYS A 88 2.33 -24.11 -4.14
CA LYS A 88 1.14 -24.92 -4.42
C LYS A 88 1.48 -26.25 -5.09
N LEU A 89 2.45 -26.24 -5.99
CA LEU A 89 2.92 -27.44 -6.66
C LEU A 89 3.55 -28.41 -5.66
N VAL A 90 4.50 -27.93 -4.83
CA VAL A 90 5.13 -28.75 -3.78
C VAL A 90 4.08 -29.30 -2.82
N TRP A 91 3.17 -28.44 -2.32
CA TRP A 91 2.09 -28.87 -1.43
C TRP A 91 1.19 -29.96 -2.05
N ASN A 92 0.79 -29.78 -3.31
CA ASN A 92 -0.06 -30.78 -3.98
C ASN A 92 0.69 -32.08 -4.29
N VAL A 93 1.97 -32.02 -4.64
CA VAL A 93 2.79 -33.22 -4.86
C VAL A 93 3.02 -33.98 -3.56
N THR A 94 3.21 -33.29 -2.44
CA THR A 94 3.47 -33.92 -1.14
C THR A 94 2.22 -34.51 -0.49
N PHE A 95 1.08 -33.80 -0.56
CA PHE A 95 -0.13 -34.20 0.19
C PHE A 95 -1.21 -34.87 -0.66
N HIS A 96 -1.15 -34.80 -2.00
CA HIS A 96 -2.14 -35.45 -2.87
C HIS A 96 -1.50 -36.52 -3.75
N LYS A 97 -2.06 -37.74 -3.67
CA LYS A 97 -1.62 -38.89 -4.48
C LYS A 97 -1.85 -38.68 -5.99
N ASN A 98 -2.82 -37.84 -6.36
CA ASN A 98 -3.14 -37.48 -7.75
C ASN A 98 -3.15 -35.95 -7.94
N VAL A 99 -2.03 -35.39 -8.39
CA VAL A 99 -1.91 -33.96 -8.73
C VAL A 99 -2.92 -33.53 -9.81
N ARG A 100 -3.36 -34.49 -10.64
CA ARG A 100 -4.31 -34.33 -11.76
C ARG A 100 -5.76 -34.05 -11.34
N GLU A 101 -6.12 -34.37 -10.09
CA GLU A 101 -7.45 -34.09 -9.52
C GLU A 101 -7.51 -32.71 -8.86
N THR A 102 -6.35 -32.07 -8.65
CA THR A 102 -6.30 -30.71 -8.12
C THR A 102 -6.58 -29.71 -9.25
N ASN A 103 -7.30 -28.62 -8.94
CA ASN A 103 -7.58 -27.49 -9.86
C ASN A 103 -6.30 -26.68 -10.22
N LEU A 104 -5.11 -27.28 -10.17
CA LEU A 104 -3.84 -26.63 -10.48
C LEU A 104 -3.52 -26.83 -11.98
N PRO A 105 -3.31 -25.75 -12.74
CA PRO A 105 -2.93 -25.85 -14.15
C PRO A 105 -1.58 -26.56 -14.32
N ARG A 106 -1.41 -27.27 -15.44
CA ARG A 106 -0.26 -28.14 -15.69
C ARG A 106 1.02 -27.36 -15.93
N THR A 107 0.88 -26.15 -16.47
CA THR A 107 2.02 -25.31 -16.85
C THR A 107 1.90 -23.94 -16.19
N TYR A 108 3.04 -23.35 -15.80
CA TYR A 108 3.10 -21.98 -15.30
C TYR A 108 2.50 -20.96 -16.30
N ALA A 109 2.61 -21.22 -17.60
CA ALA A 109 2.00 -20.39 -18.65
C ALA A 109 0.47 -20.30 -18.49
N GLU A 110 -0.21 -21.44 -18.35
CA GLU A 110 -1.65 -21.50 -18.11
C GLU A 110 -2.03 -20.81 -16.78
N TYR A 111 -1.23 -21.00 -15.73
CA TYR A 111 -1.44 -20.33 -14.44
C TYR A 111 -1.38 -18.81 -14.56
N ARG A 112 -0.40 -18.29 -15.32
CA ARG A 112 -0.21 -16.86 -15.57
C ARG A 112 -1.35 -16.26 -16.38
N GLU A 113 -1.85 -16.98 -17.38
CA GLU A 113 -3.02 -16.57 -18.17
C GLU A 113 -4.29 -16.51 -17.32
N LEU A 114 -4.51 -17.52 -16.45
CA LEU A 114 -5.64 -17.56 -15.52
C LEU A 114 -5.59 -16.45 -14.47
N LYS A 115 -4.39 -16.00 -14.07
CA LYS A 115 -4.23 -14.84 -13.17
C LYS A 115 -4.38 -13.52 -13.91
N ARG A 116 -3.92 -13.42 -15.16
CA ARG A 116 -4.09 -12.22 -16.00
C ARG A 116 -5.54 -11.98 -16.40
N SER A 117 -6.36 -13.04 -16.52
CA SER A 117 -7.78 -12.91 -16.83
C SER A 117 -8.63 -12.41 -15.66
N LYS A 118 -8.09 -12.42 -14.42
CA LYS A 118 -8.77 -11.84 -13.26
C LYS A 118 -8.59 -10.33 -13.20
N PRO A 119 -9.64 -9.56 -12.83
CA PRO A 119 -9.53 -8.12 -12.66
C PRO A 119 -8.50 -7.80 -11.56
N ARG A 120 -7.49 -7.00 -11.90
CA ARG A 120 -6.49 -6.54 -10.93
C ARG A 120 -7.09 -5.49 -10.02
N THR A 121 -6.77 -5.57 -8.73
CA THR A 121 -7.18 -4.56 -7.75
C THR A 121 -6.50 -3.23 -8.07
N ASN A 122 -7.28 -2.17 -8.22
CA ASN A 122 -6.76 -0.82 -8.45
C ASN A 122 -6.19 -0.25 -7.14
N SER A 123 -4.93 -0.55 -6.82
CA SER A 123 -4.25 -0.11 -5.59
C SER A 123 -3.72 1.33 -5.61
N ARG A 124 -4.05 2.12 -6.65
CA ARG A 124 -3.50 3.48 -6.83
C ARG A 124 -3.83 4.43 -5.68
N PHE A 125 -4.93 4.19 -4.96
CA PHE A 125 -5.30 5.00 -3.78
C PHE A 125 -4.24 4.93 -2.66
N MET A 126 -3.52 3.82 -2.52
CA MET A 126 -2.47 3.64 -1.49
C MET A 126 -1.26 4.51 -1.76
N LEU A 127 -0.88 4.65 -3.05
CA LEU A 127 0.22 5.55 -3.46
C LEU A 127 -0.15 7.00 -3.13
N PHE A 128 -1.36 7.43 -3.48
CA PHE A 128 -1.80 8.80 -3.22
C PHE A 128 -1.86 9.12 -1.72
N SER A 129 -2.39 8.21 -0.88
CA SER A 129 -2.41 8.43 0.57
C SER A 129 -1.01 8.45 1.18
N GLY A 130 -0.11 7.57 0.75
CA GLY A 130 1.28 7.54 1.20
C GLY A 130 2.04 8.81 0.81
N LEU A 131 1.89 9.28 -0.44
CA LEU A 131 2.51 10.52 -0.92
C LEU A 131 2.04 11.75 -0.15
N ILE A 132 0.75 11.86 0.17
CA ILE A 132 0.23 12.97 0.97
C ILE A 132 0.92 13.02 2.34
N PHE A 133 1.03 11.89 3.02
CA PHE A 133 1.68 11.80 4.33
C PHE A 133 3.19 12.10 4.24
N PHE A 134 3.85 11.59 3.21
CA PHE A 134 5.27 11.83 2.98
C PHE A 134 5.57 13.31 2.69
N ILE A 135 4.74 13.97 1.88
CA ILE A 135 4.85 15.40 1.59
C ILE A 135 4.64 16.23 2.86
N ILE A 136 3.66 15.86 3.70
CA ILE A 136 3.43 16.52 4.99
C ILE A 136 4.67 16.39 5.90
N GLY A 137 5.28 15.21 5.98
CA GLY A 137 6.52 14.99 6.71
C GLY A 137 7.68 15.85 6.20
N LEU A 138 7.84 15.94 4.88
CA LEU A 138 8.84 16.82 4.25
C LEU A 138 8.60 18.30 4.55
N ILE A 139 7.35 18.75 4.58
CA ILE A 139 7.02 20.14 4.95
C ILE A 139 7.44 20.42 6.38
N PHE A 140 7.14 19.52 7.33
CA PHE A 140 7.60 19.67 8.71
C PHE A 140 9.13 19.65 8.83
N MET A 141 9.81 18.82 8.03
CA MET A 141 11.27 18.77 7.99
C MET A 141 11.87 20.10 7.53
N ILE A 142 11.32 20.69 6.46
CA ILE A 142 11.77 21.99 5.95
C ILE A 142 11.51 23.09 6.99
N LEU A 143 10.35 23.09 7.64
CA LEU A 143 10.04 24.03 8.71
C LEU A 143 11.02 23.89 9.89
N TYR A 144 11.33 22.67 10.29
CA TYR A 144 12.35 22.43 11.32
C TYR A 144 13.70 23.04 10.93
N PHE A 145 14.14 22.86 9.69
CA PHE A 145 15.42 23.42 9.22
C PHE A 145 15.41 24.96 9.13
N ILE A 146 14.25 25.60 8.94
CA ILE A 146 14.14 27.07 8.87
C ILE A 146 14.10 27.70 10.27
N TYR A 147 13.49 27.02 11.25
CA TYR A 147 13.27 27.55 12.60
C TYR A 147 14.38 27.20 13.61
N LEU A 148 15.29 26.29 13.27
CA LEU A 148 16.44 25.88 14.08
C LEU A 148 17.70 26.65 13.67
#